data_AF-A0A2N9NV61-F1
#
_entry.id   AF-A0A2N9NV61-F1
#
_cell.length_a   1.000
_cell.length_b   1.000
_cell.length_c   1.000
_cell.angle_alpha   90.00
_cell.angle_beta   90.00
_cell.angle_gamma   90.00
#
_symmetry.space_group_name_H-M   'P 1'
#
loop_
_entity.id
_entity.type
_entity.pdbx_description
1 polymer ?
#
loop_
_entity_poly.entity_id
_entity_poly.type
_entity_poly.pdbx_seq_one_letter_code
_entity_poly.pdbx_strand_id
1 'polypeptide(L)'
;MRAFRRLQRDYPTSPYIFTTERKGPLTDSTVRKMIARAGTAAGITNAHPHQLRHAAGYKLAMDGQDTRAIQCYLGHRNITHTVRYTELSPERFKDFWQD
;
A
#
# COMPACT_ATOMS: atom_id res chain seq x y z
N MET A 1 7.46 6.28 12.11
CA MET A 1 7.28 6.01 13.56
C MET A 1 6.83 7.22 14.41
N ARG A 2 7.30 8.46 14.16
CA ARG A 2 6.93 9.62 14.99
C ARG A 2 5.42 9.97 14.95
N ALA A 3 4.80 9.88 13.78
CA ALA A 3 3.37 10.16 13.59
C ALA A 3 2.45 9.17 14.35
N PHE A 4 2.76 7.88 14.32
CA PHE A 4 1.98 6.87 15.06
C PHE A 4 2.07 7.05 16.58
N ARG A 5 3.24 7.44 17.09
CA ARG A 5 3.41 7.77 18.51
C ARG A 5 2.60 9.00 18.93
N ARG A 6 2.37 9.96 18.02
CA ARG A 6 1.48 11.09 18.28
C ARG A 6 0.02 10.62 18.39
N LEU A 7 -0.45 9.83 17.42
CA LEU A 7 -1.81 9.27 17.45
C LEU A 7 -2.09 8.43 18.70
N GLN A 8 -1.12 7.63 19.16
CA GLN A 8 -1.24 6.86 20.40
C GLN A 8 -1.32 7.75 21.65
N ARG A 9 -0.68 8.92 21.67
CA ARG A 9 -0.79 9.88 22.78
C ARG A 9 -2.17 10.53 22.85
N ASP A 10 -2.79 10.78 21.71
CA ASP A 10 -4.11 11.39 21.64
C ASP A 10 -5.21 10.41 22.15
N TYR A 11 -4.93 9.10 22.11
CA TYR A 11 -5.84 8.04 22.58
C TYR A 11 -5.11 6.96 23.42
N PRO A 12 -4.62 7.30 24.63
CA PRO A 12 -3.68 6.46 25.38
C PRO A 12 -4.30 5.16 25.93
N THR A 13 -5.63 5.11 26.05
CA THR A 13 -6.36 3.92 26.53
C THR A 13 -6.87 3.02 25.40
N SER A 14 -6.69 3.43 24.14
CA SER A 14 -7.15 2.64 22.99
C SER A 14 -6.12 1.56 22.63
N PRO A 15 -6.53 0.30 22.42
CA PRO A 15 -5.64 -0.72 21.87
C PRO A 15 -5.36 -0.53 20.37
N TYR A 16 -6.02 0.44 19.71
CA TYR A 16 -5.91 0.68 18.27
C TYR A 16 -5.13 1.97 17.96
N ILE A 17 -4.27 1.92 16.94
CA ILE A 17 -3.53 3.09 16.43
C ILE A 17 -4.46 4.07 15.71
N PHE A 18 -5.47 3.56 15.00
CA PHE A 18 -6.46 4.35 14.28
C PHE A 18 -7.83 4.20 14.92
N THR A 19 -8.37 5.31 15.40
CA THR A 19 -9.67 5.38 16.06
C THR A 19 -10.59 6.35 15.33
N THR A 20 -11.89 6.12 15.49
CA THR A 20 -12.93 7.07 15.09
C THR A 20 -13.05 8.18 16.13
N GLU A 21 -13.79 9.24 15.81
CA GLU A 21 -14.13 10.32 16.75
C GLU A 21 -14.86 9.80 18.00
N ARG A 22 -15.60 8.69 17.86
CA ARG A 22 -16.27 7.99 18.97
C ARG A 22 -15.33 7.10 19.80
N LYS A 23 -14.01 7.20 19.60
CA LYS A 23 -12.96 6.41 20.27
C LYS A 23 -13.02 4.89 20.04
N GLY A 24 -13.84 4.42 19.11
CA GLY A 24 -13.86 3.02 18.66
C GLY A 24 -12.87 2.75 17.52
N PRO A 25 -12.61 1.47 17.17
CA PRO A 25 -11.71 1.10 16.09
C PRO A 25 -12.19 1.65 14.74
N LEU A 26 -11.25 2.02 13.87
CA LEU A 26 -11.57 2.36 12.49
C LEU A 26 -11.95 1.11 11.71
N THR A 27 -13.12 1.12 11.06
CA THR A 27 -13.58 0.00 10.23
C THR A 27 -13.00 0.06 8.83
N ASP A 28 -12.87 -1.10 8.19
CA ASP A 28 -12.46 -1.22 6.79
C ASP A 28 -13.39 -0.45 5.83
N SER A 29 -14.70 -0.43 6.10
CA SER A 29 -15.67 0.39 5.34
C SER A 29 -15.36 1.90 5.44
N THR A 30 -14.99 2.38 6.63
CA THR A 30 -14.59 3.78 6.83
C THR A 30 -13.33 4.10 6.04
N VAL A 31 -12.31 3.23 6.07
CA VAL A 31 -11.08 3.41 5.30
C VAL A 31 -11.37 3.46 3.80
N ARG A 32 -12.20 2.55 3.28
CA ARG A 32 -12.63 2.59 1.86
C ARG A 32 -13.28 3.92 1.49
N LYS A 33 -14.19 4.43 2.33
CA LYS A 33 -14.85 5.73 2.10
C LYS A 33 -13.87 6.89 2.13
N MET A 34 -12.91 6.90 3.05
CA MET A 34 -11.87 7.93 3.13
C MET A 34 -11.01 7.94 1.87
N ILE A 35 -10.57 6.77 1.41
CA ILE A 35 -9.76 6.65 0.18
C ILE A 35 -10.57 7.05 -1.05
N ALA A 36 -11.84 6.63 -1.16
CA ALA A 36 -12.70 7.03 -2.26
C ALA A 36 -12.86 8.56 -2.34
N ARG A 37 -13.12 9.22 -1.19
CA ARG A 37 -13.21 10.69 -1.11
C ARG A 37 -11.90 11.37 -1.51
N ALA A 38 -10.76 10.85 -1.04
CA ALA A 38 -9.45 11.36 -1.42
C ALA A 38 -9.17 11.17 -2.92
N GLY A 39 -9.60 10.03 -3.49
CA GLY A 39 -9.53 9.76 -4.92
C GLY A 39 -10.33 10.77 -5.73
N THR A 40 -11.59 11.04 -5.35
CA THR A 40 -12.42 12.07 -6.00
C THR A 40 -11.74 13.45 -5.95
N ALA A 41 -11.19 13.85 -4.81
CA ALA A 41 -10.48 15.12 -4.67
C ALA A 41 -9.19 15.19 -5.53
N ALA A 42 -8.55 14.04 -5.77
CA ALA A 42 -7.35 13.93 -6.60
C ALA A 42 -7.66 13.68 -8.09
N GLY A 43 -8.93 13.61 -8.50
CA GLY A 43 -9.32 13.27 -9.87
C GLY A 43 -9.10 11.80 -10.25
N ILE A 44 -8.92 10.92 -9.27
CA ILE A 44 -8.70 9.48 -9.46
C ILE A 44 -10.04 8.75 -9.33
N THR A 45 -10.45 8.04 -10.38
CA THR A 45 -11.67 7.23 -10.38
C THR A 45 -11.47 5.91 -9.65
N ASN A 46 -12.51 5.44 -8.97
CA ASN A 46 -12.56 4.13 -8.28
C ASN A 46 -11.43 3.86 -7.26
N ALA A 47 -10.86 4.90 -6.64
CA ALA A 47 -9.80 4.76 -5.64
C ALA A 47 -10.25 3.89 -4.44
N HIS A 48 -9.51 2.82 -4.16
CA HIS A 48 -9.77 1.91 -3.04
C HIS A 48 -8.46 1.26 -2.55
N PRO A 49 -8.41 0.66 -1.33
CA PRO A 49 -7.18 0.15 -0.73
C PRO A 49 -6.39 -0.83 -1.62
N HIS A 50 -7.09 -1.69 -2.35
CA HIS A 50 -6.45 -2.70 -3.19
C HIS A 50 -5.73 -2.07 -4.39
N GLN A 51 -6.32 -1.04 -5.02
CA GLN A 51 -5.68 -0.27 -6.08
C GLN A 51 -4.42 0.45 -5.59
N LEU A 52 -4.43 1.01 -4.38
CA LEU A 52 -3.24 1.62 -3.79
C LEU A 52 -2.13 0.58 -3.54
N ARG A 53 -2.51 -0.64 -3.11
CA ARG A 53 -1.56 -1.76 -2.97
C ARG A 53 -0.94 -2.15 -4.31
N HIS A 54 -1.74 -2.22 -5.37
CA HIS A 54 -1.23 -2.46 -6.73
C HIS A 54 -0.28 -1.37 -7.18
N ALA A 55 -0.66 -0.10 -7.00
CA ALA A 55 0.18 1.03 -7.37
C ALA A 55 1.55 0.99 -6.66
N ALA A 56 1.57 0.63 -5.37
CA ALA A 56 2.81 0.43 -4.63
C ALA A 56 3.66 -0.71 -5.20
N GLY A 57 3.04 -1.84 -5.55
CA GLY A 57 3.72 -2.97 -6.19
C GLY A 57 4.34 -2.61 -7.54
N TYR A 58 3.58 -1.95 -8.42
CA TYR A 58 4.10 -1.45 -9.70
C TYR A 58 5.23 -0.45 -9.50
N LYS A 59 5.10 0.51 -8.57
CA LYS A 59 6.17 1.48 -8.29
C LYS A 59 7.47 0.80 -7.86
N LEU A 60 7.40 -0.16 -6.94
CA LEU A 60 8.59 -0.90 -6.49
C LEU A 60 9.22 -1.72 -7.62
N ALA A 61 8.40 -2.34 -8.47
CA ALA A 61 8.89 -3.09 -9.63
C ALA A 61 9.54 -2.19 -10.69
N MET A 62 9.00 -0.99 -10.92
CA MET A 62 9.59 0.03 -11.80
C MET A 62 10.90 0.59 -11.22
N ASP A 63 11.03 0.64 -9.89
CA ASP A 63 12.28 1.01 -9.21
C ASP A 63 13.34 -0.11 -9.23
N GLY A 64 13.07 -1.22 -9.92
CA GLY A 64 14.00 -2.36 -10.03
C GLY A 64 14.12 -3.19 -8.76
N GLN A 65 13.18 -3.08 -7.83
CA GLN A 65 13.22 -3.89 -6.61
C GLN A 65 12.97 -5.36 -6.92
N ASP A 66 13.68 -6.24 -6.20
CA ASP A 66 13.54 -7.69 -6.36
C ASP A 66 12.09 -8.16 -6.14
N THR A 67 11.66 -9.11 -6.97
CA THR A 67 10.27 -9.59 -6.98
C THR A 67 9.90 -10.29 -5.67
N ARG A 68 10.83 -11.05 -5.08
CA ARG A 68 10.60 -11.72 -3.78
C ARG A 68 10.56 -10.71 -2.64
N ALA A 69 11.42 -9.68 -2.68
CA ALA A 69 11.36 -8.59 -1.72
C ALA A 69 10.01 -7.87 -1.74
N ILE A 70 9.50 -7.53 -2.94
CA ILE A 70 8.15 -6.93 -3.09
C ILE A 70 7.07 -7.88 -2.57
N GLN A 71 7.15 -9.17 -2.87
CA GLN A 71 6.18 -10.17 -2.41
C GLN A 71 6.10 -10.21 -0.87
N CYS A 72 7.26 -10.28 -0.21
CA CYS A 72 7.37 -10.29 1.24
C CYS A 72 6.82 -8.98 1.83
N TYR A 73 7.20 -7.84 1.27
CA TYR A 73 6.74 -6.52 1.71
C TYR A 73 5.22 -6.35 1.62
N LEU A 74 4.61 -6.80 0.52
CA LEU A 74 3.16 -6.72 0.31
C LEU A 74 2.39 -7.86 0.99
N GLY A 75 3.08 -8.85 1.57
CA GLY A 75 2.47 -10.00 2.24
C GLY A 75 1.70 -10.91 1.28
N HIS A 76 2.14 -11.04 0.04
CA HIS A 76 1.48 -11.88 -0.97
C HIS A 76 1.79 -13.36 -0.74
N ARG A 77 0.75 -14.16 -0.46
CA ARG A 77 0.88 -15.61 -0.32
C ARG A 77 1.29 -16.30 -1.63
N ASN A 78 0.74 -15.84 -2.75
CA ASN A 78 1.08 -16.34 -4.07
C ASN A 78 1.94 -15.32 -4.83
N ILE A 79 3.11 -15.76 -5.29
CA ILE A 79 4.04 -14.94 -6.06
C ILE A 79 3.44 -14.46 -7.39
N THR A 80 2.48 -15.20 -7.97
CA THR A 80 1.83 -14.81 -9.24
C THR A 80 1.18 -13.44 -9.17
N HIS A 81 0.69 -13.02 -7.98
CA HIS A 81 0.11 -11.70 -7.78
C HIS A 81 1.17 -10.58 -7.85
N THR A 82 2.42 -10.89 -7.50
CA THR A 82 3.54 -9.95 -7.52
C THR A 82 4.21 -9.91 -8.90
N VAL A 83 4.32 -11.04 -9.59
CA VAL A 83 4.96 -11.12 -10.92
C VAL A 83 4.30 -10.18 -11.92
N ARG A 84 2.97 -10.01 -11.85
CA ARG A 84 2.23 -9.04 -12.66
C ARG A 84 2.80 -7.62 -12.59
N TYR A 85 3.36 -7.20 -11.44
CA TYR A 85 3.97 -5.88 -11.31
C TYR A 85 5.26 -5.74 -12.10
N THR A 86 6.01 -6.84 -12.22
CA THR A 86 7.31 -6.88 -12.90
C THR A 86 7.21 -7.11 -14.39
N GLU A 87 6.08 -7.63 -14.88
CA GLU A 87 5.80 -7.77 -16.32
C GLU A 87 5.79 -6.42 -17.05
N LEU A 88 5.36 -5.36 -16.36
CA LEU A 88 5.31 -3.99 -16.92
C LEU A 88 6.57 -3.18 -16.63
N SER A 89 7.60 -3.75 -15.98
CA SER A 89 8.84 -3.03 -15.70
C SER A 89 9.69 -2.95 -16.98
N PRO A 90 9.93 -1.75 -17.55
CA PRO A 90 10.70 -1.61 -18.78
C PRO A 90 12.16 -2.02 -18.60
N GLU A 91 12.67 -1.97 -17.37
CA GLU A 91 14.07 -2.25 -17.04
C GLU A 91 14.29 -3.73 -16.66
N ARG A 92 13.30 -4.60 -16.86
CA ARG A 92 13.35 -6.02 -16.46
C ARG A 92 14.58 -6.77 -17.01
N PHE A 93 15.06 -6.37 -18.19
CA PHE A 93 16.23 -6.99 -18.84
C PHE A 93 17.45 -6.07 -18.91
N LYS A 94 17.37 -4.87 -18.33
CA LYS A 94 18.50 -3.96 -18.30
C LYS A 94 19.60 -4.56 -17.44
N ASP A 95 20.80 -4.64 -17.99
CA ASP A 95 21.97 -5.26 -17.38
C ASP A 95 21.77 -6.75 -17.00
N PHE A 96 20.80 -7.43 -17.63
CA PHE A 96 20.47 -8.82 -17.29
C PHE A 96 21.59 -9.81 -17.65
N TRP A 97 22.32 -9.50 -18.72
CA TRP A 97 23.58 -10.15 -19.07
C TRP A 97 24.62 -9.06 -19.30
N GLN A 98 25.66 -9.08 -18.48
CA GLN A 98 26.86 -8.27 -18.59
C GLN A 98 28.00 -9.28 -18.75
N ASP A 99 28.22 -9.73 -19.98
CA ASP A 99 29.45 -10.44 -20.37
C ASP A 99 30.59 -9.44 -20.58
#